data_AF-A0A2M7TSB3-F1
#
_entry.id   AF-A0A2M7TSB3-F1
#
_cell.length_a   1.000
_cell.length_b   1.000
_cell.length_c   1.000
_cell.angle_alpha   90.00
_cell.angle_beta   90.00
_cell.angle_gamma   90.00
#
_symmetry.space_group_name_H-M   'P 1'
#
loop_
_entity.id
_entity.type
_entity.pdbx_description
1 polymer ?
#
loop_
_entity_poly.entity_id
_entity_poly.type
_entity_poly.pdbx_seq_one_letter_code
_entity_poly.pdbx_strand_id
1 'polypeptide(L)'
;MKDTKRAVSTGFTLVELLIVIALIAILSVAVLATINPIEQTNKARDAKFKNDAAEVLSAYERYFASQNNYPWNSLSLGVDTTIASQTKIAVGGTDPLFGVLGAGGIGSTNGELIKTSELKTSFVGKEPFTDSVAEVDRLYVYHNGSDSNYVCFVPKAKANRSGSVAANLKCMNPASGAAAALFNLGGNGGLCIAMTDANWTTAADLAPDATRANLLCVPEGNI
;
A
#
# COMPACT_ATOMS: atom_id res chain seq x y z
N MET A 1 72.59 21.52 -16.20
CA MET A 1 71.76 22.20 -15.18
C MET A 1 70.31 21.85 -15.45
N LYS A 2 69.59 21.27 -14.47
CA LYS A 2 68.19 20.84 -14.60
C LYS A 2 67.32 21.87 -13.86
N ASP A 3 66.70 22.77 -14.61
CA ASP A 3 65.77 23.75 -14.06
C ASP A 3 64.46 23.07 -13.66
N THR A 4 64.24 22.94 -12.35
CA THR A 4 63.03 22.34 -11.80
C THR A 4 62.01 23.46 -11.56
N LYS A 5 61.04 23.61 -12.48
CA LYS A 5 59.90 24.51 -12.29
C LYS A 5 59.10 24.07 -11.05
N ARG A 6 59.12 24.87 -9.98
CA ARG A 6 58.22 24.71 -8.83
C ARG A 6 56.82 25.18 -9.20
N ALA A 7 55.83 24.31 -9.09
CA ALA A 7 54.42 24.65 -9.20
C ALA A 7 53.99 25.41 -7.93
N VAL A 8 53.47 26.62 -8.10
CA VAL A 8 52.91 27.44 -7.01
C VAL A 8 51.53 26.88 -6.65
N SER A 9 51.37 26.32 -5.45
CA SER A 9 50.04 25.98 -4.93
C SER A 9 49.38 27.27 -4.41
N THR A 10 48.42 27.79 -5.17
CA THR A 10 47.54 28.87 -4.71
C THR A 10 46.53 28.29 -3.72
N GLY A 11 46.61 28.69 -2.45
CA GLY A 11 45.63 28.31 -1.42
C GLY A 11 44.35 29.15 -1.53
N PHE A 12 43.22 28.57 -1.16
CA PHE A 12 41.93 29.28 -1.05
C PHE A 12 42.01 30.40 -0.01
N THR A 13 41.42 31.56 -0.30
CA THR A 13 41.30 32.63 0.69
C THR A 13 40.15 32.34 1.67
N LEU A 14 40.26 32.81 2.91
CA LEU A 14 39.18 32.73 3.90
C LEU A 14 37.90 33.42 3.42
N VAL A 15 38.02 34.49 2.64
CA VAL A 15 36.89 35.25 2.11
C VAL A 15 36.14 34.45 1.06
N GLU A 16 36.84 33.74 0.17
CA GLU A 16 36.20 32.86 -0.82
C GLU A 16 35.40 31.76 -0.15
N LEU A 17 35.94 31.13 0.89
CA LEU A 17 35.23 30.07 1.61
C LEU A 17 33.99 30.61 2.35
N LEU A 18 34.06 31.84 2.88
CA LEU A 18 32.94 32.49 3.55
C LEU A 18 31.79 32.82 2.58
N ILE A 19 32.10 33.32 1.39
CA ILE A 19 31.08 33.62 0.37
C ILE A 19 30.41 32.34 -0.10
N VAL A 20 31.15 31.24 -0.27
CA VAL A 20 30.60 29.97 -0.73
C VAL A 20 29.62 29.39 0.28
N ILE A 21 29.94 29.35 1.57
CA ILE A 21 29.00 28.85 2.58
C ILE A 21 27.75 29.73 2.68
N ALA A 22 27.89 31.05 2.51
CA ALA A 22 26.76 31.98 2.49
C ALA A 22 25.85 31.72 1.28
N LEU A 23 26.43 31.50 0.09
CA LEU A 23 25.67 31.16 -1.12
C LEU A 23 24.98 29.81 -1.01
N ILE A 24 25.66 28.76 -0.49
CA ILE A 24 25.06 27.45 -0.30
C ILE A 24 23.88 27.53 0.66
N ALA A 25 23.99 28.31 1.75
CA ALA A 25 22.90 28.51 2.70
C ALA A 25 21.66 29.12 2.04
N ILE A 26 21.83 30.16 1.22
CA ILE A 26 20.73 30.84 0.51
C ILE A 26 20.07 29.89 -0.52
N LEU A 27 20.88 29.23 -1.35
CA LEU A 27 20.37 28.33 -2.38
C LEU A 27 19.65 27.12 -1.79
N SER A 28 20.13 26.59 -0.68
CA SER A 28 19.53 25.43 -0.01
C SER A 28 18.13 25.75 0.53
N VAL A 29 17.91 26.95 1.09
CA VAL A 29 16.58 27.40 1.53
C VAL A 29 15.63 27.54 0.33
N ALA A 30 16.09 28.10 -0.79
CA ALA A 30 15.27 28.25 -1.99
C ALA A 30 14.84 26.89 -2.57
N VAL A 31 15.74 25.89 -2.61
CA VAL A 31 15.41 24.54 -3.09
C VAL A 31 14.41 23.86 -2.18
N LEU A 32 14.60 23.91 -0.86
CA LEU A 32 13.68 23.30 0.10
C LEU A 32 12.28 23.92 0.06
N ALA A 33 12.18 25.23 -0.25
CA ALA A 33 10.89 25.90 -0.43
C ALA A 33 10.08 25.37 -1.63
N THR A 34 10.73 24.74 -2.62
CA THR A 34 10.06 24.19 -3.82
C THR A 34 9.65 22.72 -3.69
N ILE A 35 10.22 21.98 -2.74
CA ILE A 35 9.92 20.57 -2.53
C ILE A 35 8.91 20.43 -1.39
N ASN A 36 7.82 19.70 -1.62
CA ASN A 36 6.94 19.27 -0.54
C ASN A 36 7.45 17.92 0.01
N PRO A 37 8.22 17.89 1.13
CA PRO A 37 8.81 16.66 1.64
C PRO A 37 7.75 15.64 2.09
N ILE A 38 6.58 16.11 2.53
CA ILE A 38 5.47 15.27 2.95
C ILE A 38 4.92 14.51 1.74
N GLU A 39 4.69 15.20 0.62
CA GLU A 39 4.19 14.56 -0.60
C GLU A 39 5.20 13.56 -1.18
N GLN A 40 6.50 13.84 -1.11
CA GLN A 40 7.52 12.87 -1.54
C GLN A 40 7.52 11.61 -0.67
N THR A 41 7.40 11.77 0.65
CA THR A 41 7.30 10.65 1.59
C THR A 41 6.05 9.82 1.32
N ASN A 42 4.91 10.48 1.05
CA ASN A 42 3.67 9.80 0.69
C ASN A 42 3.78 9.03 -0.64
N LYS A 43 4.45 9.59 -1.65
CA LYS A 43 4.71 8.88 -2.92
C LYS A 43 5.57 7.64 -2.72
N ALA A 44 6.61 7.74 -1.90
CA ALA A 44 7.47 6.61 -1.57
C ALA A 44 6.69 5.51 -0.82
N ARG A 45 5.83 5.89 0.14
CA ARG A 45 4.93 4.97 0.84
C ARG A 45 3.99 4.27 -0.15
N ASP A 46 3.29 5.02 -1.00
CA ASP A 46 2.32 4.43 -1.93
C ASP A 46 3.00 3.47 -2.92
N ALA A 47 4.22 3.79 -3.39
CA ALA A 47 5.01 2.88 -4.21
C ALA A 47 5.37 1.58 -3.45
N LYS A 48 5.75 1.70 -2.17
CA LYS A 48 5.99 0.54 -1.30
C LYS A 48 4.73 -0.30 -1.13
N PHE A 49 3.58 0.31 -0.85
CA PHE A 49 2.30 -0.40 -0.68
C PHE A 49 1.86 -1.09 -1.96
N LYS A 50 2.05 -0.46 -3.12
CA LYS A 50 1.80 -1.09 -4.42
C LYS A 50 2.66 -2.32 -4.66
N ASN A 51 3.96 -2.26 -4.31
CA ASN A 51 4.86 -3.40 -4.42
C ASN A 51 4.50 -4.52 -3.43
N ASP A 52 4.19 -4.16 -2.17
CA ASP A 52 3.73 -5.10 -1.15
C ASP A 52 2.42 -5.79 -1.61
N ALA A 53 1.50 -5.05 -2.21
CA ALA A 53 0.24 -5.57 -2.77
C ALA A 53 0.47 -6.54 -3.95
N ALA A 54 1.39 -6.22 -4.87
CA ALA A 54 1.74 -7.08 -5.99
C ALA A 54 2.40 -8.41 -5.53
N GLU A 55 3.24 -8.36 -4.50
CA GLU A 55 3.85 -9.57 -3.93
C GLU A 55 2.81 -10.45 -3.23
N VAL A 56 1.88 -9.85 -2.48
CA VAL A 56 0.76 -10.59 -1.87
C VAL A 56 -0.14 -11.22 -2.95
N LEU A 57 -0.48 -10.48 -4.00
CA LEU A 57 -1.25 -11.01 -5.12
C LEU A 57 -0.55 -12.23 -5.75
N SER A 58 0.76 -12.10 -6.01
CA SER A 58 1.55 -13.21 -6.54
C SER A 58 1.59 -14.41 -5.59
N ALA A 59 1.57 -14.18 -4.27
CA ALA A 59 1.49 -15.25 -3.28
C ALA A 59 0.13 -15.97 -3.32
N TYR A 60 -0.98 -15.27 -3.54
CA TYR A 60 -2.29 -15.92 -3.74
C TYR A 60 -2.30 -16.83 -4.96
N GLU A 61 -1.72 -16.39 -6.09
CA GLU A 61 -1.65 -17.21 -7.30
C GLU A 61 -0.79 -18.47 -7.10
N ARG A 62 0.36 -18.36 -6.43
CA ARG A 62 1.19 -19.52 -6.11
C ARG A 62 0.49 -20.48 -5.14
N TYR A 63 -0.17 -19.94 -4.11
CA TYR A 63 -0.95 -20.72 -3.16
C TYR A 63 -2.07 -21.48 -3.85
N PHE A 64 -2.82 -20.84 -4.76
CA PHE A 64 -3.86 -21.49 -5.54
C PHE A 64 -3.30 -22.61 -6.43
N ALA A 65 -2.15 -22.37 -7.08
CA ALA A 65 -1.49 -23.37 -7.90
C ALA A 65 -1.05 -24.62 -7.11
N SER A 66 -0.76 -24.49 -5.80
CA SER A 66 -0.33 -25.60 -4.96
C SER A 66 -1.48 -26.27 -4.19
N GLN A 67 -2.47 -25.50 -3.72
CA GLN A 67 -3.55 -25.98 -2.84
C GLN A 67 -4.92 -26.11 -3.54
N ASN A 68 -5.06 -25.62 -4.78
CA ASN A 68 -6.32 -25.58 -5.54
C ASN A 68 -7.47 -24.89 -4.77
N ASN A 69 -7.11 -23.96 -3.89
CA ASN A 69 -7.98 -23.08 -3.12
C ASN A 69 -7.18 -21.84 -2.69
N TYR A 70 -7.83 -20.86 -2.06
CA TYR A 70 -7.18 -19.67 -1.53
C TYR A 70 -7.03 -19.74 0.00
N PRO A 71 -6.14 -18.91 0.60
CA PRO A 71 -5.84 -18.97 2.05
C PRO A 71 -7.06 -18.81 2.97
N TRP A 72 -8.07 -18.05 2.55
CA TRP A 72 -9.31 -17.89 3.32
C TRP A 72 -10.19 -19.14 3.35
N ASN A 73 -9.96 -20.12 2.45
CA ASN A 73 -10.70 -21.37 2.43
C ASN A 73 -10.18 -22.41 3.43
N SER A 74 -8.89 -22.32 3.81
CA SER A 74 -8.24 -23.26 4.71
C SER A 74 -8.33 -22.87 6.18
N LEU A 75 -8.75 -21.64 6.50
CA LEU A 75 -8.89 -21.19 7.87
C LEU A 75 -10.25 -21.62 8.47
N SER A 76 -10.21 -22.45 9.51
CA SER A 76 -11.36 -22.70 10.39
C SER A 76 -11.39 -21.66 11.50
N LEU A 77 -12.43 -20.81 11.53
CA LEU A 77 -12.61 -19.75 12.53
C LEU A 77 -13.25 -20.27 13.84
N GLY A 78 -12.98 -21.52 14.23
CA GLY A 78 -13.52 -22.12 15.46
C GLY A 78 -15.02 -22.45 15.41
N VAL A 79 -15.68 -22.17 14.30
CA VAL A 79 -16.92 -22.80 13.85
C VAL A 79 -16.52 -23.65 12.64
N ASP A 80 -17.00 -24.89 12.59
CA ASP A 80 -16.68 -25.90 11.55
C ASP A 80 -17.26 -25.54 10.16
N THR A 81 -16.96 -24.32 9.71
CA THR A 81 -17.36 -23.74 8.45
C THR A 81 -16.10 -23.23 7.77
N THR A 82 -15.46 -24.10 7.00
CA THR A 82 -14.52 -23.68 5.97
C THR A 82 -15.27 -22.75 5.00
N ILE A 83 -14.68 -21.61 4.66
CA ILE A 83 -15.25 -20.74 3.63
C ILE A 83 -15.21 -21.49 2.29
N ALA A 84 -16.36 -21.64 1.62
CA ALA A 84 -16.43 -22.38 0.36
C ALA A 84 -15.57 -21.73 -0.74
N SER A 85 -15.01 -22.53 -1.65
CA SER A 85 -14.08 -22.08 -2.71
C SER A 85 -14.61 -21.01 -3.67
N GLN A 86 -15.92 -20.71 -3.66
CA GLN A 86 -16.54 -19.67 -4.49
C GLN A 86 -17.16 -18.53 -3.67
N THR A 87 -16.59 -18.25 -2.50
CA THR A 87 -17.11 -17.20 -1.62
C THR A 87 -16.38 -15.88 -1.88
N LYS A 88 -17.13 -14.81 -2.11
CA LYS A 88 -16.56 -13.46 -2.16
C LYS A 88 -15.97 -13.09 -0.80
N ILE A 89 -14.82 -12.43 -0.80
CA ILE A 89 -14.16 -11.98 0.43
C ILE A 89 -13.65 -10.56 0.21
N ALA A 90 -13.80 -9.70 1.20
CA ALA A 90 -13.24 -8.36 1.26
C ALA A 90 -12.76 -8.09 2.70
N VAL A 91 -11.47 -8.24 2.97
CA VAL A 91 -10.92 -8.16 4.33
C VAL A 91 -9.64 -7.33 4.39
N GLY A 92 -9.33 -6.77 5.56
CA GLY A 92 -8.09 -6.03 5.81
C GLY A 92 -6.92 -6.94 6.22
N GLY A 93 -5.69 -6.42 6.12
CA GLY A 93 -4.45 -7.16 6.39
C GLY A 93 -4.29 -7.67 7.81
N THR A 94 -5.05 -7.15 8.77
CA THR A 94 -5.07 -7.67 10.15
C THR A 94 -5.99 -8.87 10.31
N ASP A 95 -6.88 -9.12 9.34
CA ASP A 95 -7.79 -10.24 9.36
C ASP A 95 -7.03 -11.53 9.03
N PRO A 96 -7.17 -12.61 9.83
CA PRO A 96 -6.55 -13.89 9.53
C PRO A 96 -6.90 -14.46 8.15
N LEU A 97 -8.08 -14.13 7.60
CA LEU A 97 -8.49 -14.52 6.25
C LEU A 97 -7.64 -13.88 5.15
N PHE A 98 -6.91 -12.80 5.44
CA PHE A 98 -5.91 -12.25 4.53
C PHE A 98 -4.72 -13.22 4.35
N GLY A 99 -4.45 -14.11 5.31
CA GLY A 99 -3.44 -15.16 5.19
C GLY A 99 -2.00 -14.74 5.54
N VAL A 100 -1.76 -13.49 5.95
CA VAL A 100 -0.45 -13.06 6.51
C VAL A 100 -0.35 -13.39 8.00
N LEU A 101 -1.45 -13.20 8.74
CA LEU A 101 -1.55 -13.43 10.18
C LEU A 101 -2.41 -14.66 10.44
N GLY A 102 -2.10 -15.42 11.49
CA GLY A 102 -2.84 -16.62 11.85
C GLY A 102 -4.06 -16.33 12.72
N ALA A 103 -4.76 -17.41 13.13
CA ALA A 103 -5.87 -17.32 14.07
C ALA A 103 -5.43 -16.65 15.38
N GLY A 104 -6.21 -15.67 15.86
CA GLY A 104 -5.85 -14.82 17.00
C GLY A 104 -5.09 -13.53 16.62
N GLY A 105 -4.82 -13.32 15.33
CA GLY A 105 -4.20 -12.08 14.85
C GLY A 105 -2.70 -12.03 15.09
N ILE A 106 -2.21 -10.86 15.47
CA ILE A 106 -0.79 -10.50 15.45
C ILE A 106 -0.06 -11.08 16.65
N GLY A 107 1.17 -11.57 16.43
CA GLY A 107 1.99 -12.19 17.47
C GLY A 107 1.53 -13.57 17.95
N SER A 108 0.41 -14.09 17.43
CA SER A 108 -0.13 -15.41 17.79
C SER A 108 0.52 -16.52 16.96
N THR A 109 0.29 -16.51 15.64
CA THR A 109 0.85 -17.49 14.70
C THR A 109 1.00 -16.88 13.30
N ASN A 110 1.87 -17.47 12.48
CA ASN A 110 1.96 -17.13 11.06
C ASN A 110 0.65 -17.48 10.33
N GLY A 111 0.23 -16.63 9.39
CA GLY A 111 -0.89 -16.91 8.51
C GLY A 111 -0.55 -17.96 7.45
N GLU A 112 -1.56 -18.40 6.72
CA GLU A 112 -1.45 -19.54 5.81
C GLU A 112 -0.46 -19.32 4.66
N LEU A 113 -0.40 -18.10 4.10
CA LEU A 113 0.57 -17.76 3.04
C LEU A 113 2.01 -17.90 3.51
N ILE A 114 2.26 -17.68 4.81
CA ILE A 114 3.60 -17.77 5.38
C ILE A 114 3.92 -19.22 5.77
N LYS A 115 2.94 -19.94 6.33
CA LYS A 115 3.09 -21.37 6.67
C LYS A 115 3.42 -22.24 5.47
N THR A 116 2.79 -21.94 4.34
CA THR A 116 3.01 -22.65 3.06
C THR A 116 4.20 -22.11 2.26
N SER A 117 4.96 -21.16 2.82
CA SER A 117 6.12 -20.53 2.16
C SER A 117 5.80 -19.76 0.87
N GLU A 118 4.54 -19.39 0.66
CA GLU A 118 4.12 -18.61 -0.50
C GLU A 118 4.39 -17.12 -0.30
N LEU A 119 4.51 -16.65 0.95
CA LEU A 119 4.90 -15.30 1.29
C LEU A 119 6.01 -15.29 2.34
N LYS A 120 6.95 -14.35 2.21
CA LYS A 120 8.08 -14.22 3.13
C LYS A 120 7.60 -13.85 4.54
N THR A 121 8.22 -14.43 5.56
CA THR A 121 7.97 -14.11 6.98
C THR A 121 8.19 -12.64 7.32
N SER A 122 9.00 -11.91 6.55
CA SER A 122 9.21 -10.47 6.71
C SER A 122 7.99 -9.60 6.41
N PHE A 123 6.90 -10.18 5.91
CA PHE A 123 5.60 -9.51 5.84
C PHE A 123 4.92 -9.40 7.20
N VAL A 124 5.19 -10.33 8.13
CA VAL A 124 4.79 -10.16 9.53
C VAL A 124 5.56 -8.96 10.11
N GLY A 125 4.83 -8.01 10.70
CA GLY A 125 5.43 -6.81 11.29
C GLY A 125 5.68 -5.66 10.32
N LYS A 126 5.39 -5.80 9.02
CA LYS A 126 5.25 -4.61 8.16
C LYS A 126 3.99 -3.84 8.58
N GLU A 127 4.05 -2.52 8.48
CA GLU A 127 2.97 -1.58 8.81
C GLU A 127 1.55 -2.11 8.48
N PRO A 128 1.24 -2.64 7.26
CA PRO A 128 -0.11 -3.08 6.93
C PRO A 128 -0.65 -4.29 7.72
N PHE A 129 0.24 -4.97 8.44
CA PHE A 129 0.00 -6.24 9.13
C PHE A 129 0.42 -6.16 10.61
N THR A 130 0.41 -4.95 11.19
CA THR A 130 0.81 -4.68 12.60
C THR A 130 -0.37 -4.31 13.49
N ASP A 131 -0.20 -4.50 14.82
CA ASP A 131 -1.24 -4.20 15.80
C ASP A 131 -1.53 -2.71 15.80
N SER A 132 -2.80 -2.37 15.99
CA SER A 132 -3.26 -0.97 16.03
C SER A 132 -2.92 -0.15 14.77
N VAL A 133 -2.69 -0.80 13.63
CA VAL A 133 -2.54 -0.10 12.34
C VAL A 133 -3.82 0.65 11.99
N ALA A 134 -3.67 1.93 11.64
CA ALA A 134 -4.77 2.77 11.17
C ALA A 134 -5.36 2.20 9.87
N GLU A 135 -6.66 2.37 9.65
CA GLU A 135 -7.34 1.81 8.48
C GLU A 135 -6.72 2.25 7.14
N VAL A 136 -6.24 3.50 7.08
CA VAL A 136 -5.53 4.05 5.93
C VAL A 136 -4.21 3.32 5.62
N ASP A 137 -3.60 2.70 6.63
CA ASP A 137 -2.29 2.04 6.57
C ASP A 137 -2.37 0.53 6.39
N ARG A 138 -3.58 -0.01 6.22
CA ARG A 138 -3.82 -1.43 5.92
C ARG A 138 -3.76 -1.70 4.43
N LEU A 139 -3.38 -2.94 4.09
CA LEU A 139 -3.73 -3.55 2.81
C LEU A 139 -5.10 -4.21 2.96
N TYR A 140 -5.86 -4.25 1.88
CA TYR A 140 -7.15 -4.91 1.79
C TYR A 140 -7.12 -5.89 0.64
N VAL A 141 -7.76 -7.04 0.77
CA VAL A 141 -7.95 -7.98 -0.33
C VAL A 141 -9.41 -8.02 -0.71
N TYR A 142 -9.70 -8.11 -2.00
CA TYR A 142 -10.99 -8.52 -2.51
C TYR A 142 -10.83 -9.73 -3.42
N HIS A 143 -11.70 -10.71 -3.24
CA HIS A 143 -11.88 -11.87 -4.10
C HIS A 143 -13.33 -11.92 -4.57
N ASN A 144 -13.55 -12.14 -5.87
CA ASN A 144 -14.89 -12.11 -6.47
C ASN A 144 -15.70 -13.42 -6.32
N GLY A 145 -15.16 -14.43 -5.64
CA GLY A 145 -15.79 -15.74 -5.47
C GLY A 145 -15.62 -16.65 -6.69
N SER A 146 -14.74 -16.30 -7.61
CA SER A 146 -14.35 -17.15 -8.73
C SER A 146 -12.82 -17.15 -8.79
N ASP A 147 -12.21 -16.36 -9.67
CA ASP A 147 -10.76 -16.39 -9.90
C ASP A 147 -10.09 -15.00 -9.85
N SER A 148 -10.83 -13.93 -9.57
CA SER A 148 -10.27 -12.57 -9.59
C SER A 148 -9.92 -12.08 -8.20
N ASN A 149 -8.62 -11.85 -7.99
CA ASN A 149 -8.04 -11.31 -6.77
C ASN A 149 -7.57 -9.87 -6.99
N TYR A 150 -7.86 -9.02 -6.01
CA TYR A 150 -7.40 -7.65 -5.97
C TYR A 150 -6.81 -7.36 -4.60
N VAL A 151 -5.64 -6.74 -4.56
CA VAL A 151 -5.05 -6.22 -3.32
C VAL A 151 -5.00 -4.70 -3.40
N CYS A 152 -5.68 -4.07 -2.46
CA CYS A 152 -5.97 -2.65 -2.47
C CYS A 152 -5.36 -1.93 -1.27
N PHE A 153 -5.11 -0.64 -1.42
CA PHE A 153 -4.65 0.23 -0.34
C PHE A 153 -5.15 1.66 -0.52
N VAL A 154 -5.15 2.41 0.57
CA VAL A 154 -5.54 3.81 0.56
C VAL A 154 -4.30 4.66 0.22
N PRO A 155 -4.26 5.36 -0.92
CA PRO A 155 -3.11 6.18 -1.30
C PRO A 155 -2.98 7.39 -0.39
N LYS A 156 -1.75 7.71 0.04
CA LYS A 156 -1.44 8.93 0.79
C LYS A 156 -0.99 10.09 -0.10
N ALA A 157 -0.44 9.81 -1.28
CA ALA A 157 0.07 10.83 -2.19
C ALA A 157 -1.06 11.53 -2.94
N LYS A 158 -1.03 12.87 -3.00
CA LYS A 158 -1.99 13.66 -3.77
C LYS A 158 -1.99 13.27 -5.26
N ALA A 159 -0.82 12.93 -5.80
CA ALA A 159 -0.69 12.46 -7.20
C ALA A 159 -1.53 11.21 -7.50
N ASN A 160 -1.82 10.38 -6.50
CA ASN A 160 -2.59 9.14 -6.63
C ASN A 160 -4.09 9.34 -6.31
N ARG A 161 -4.49 10.54 -5.90
CA ARG A 161 -5.86 10.91 -5.51
C ARG A 161 -6.54 11.86 -6.49
N SER A 162 -5.79 12.41 -7.44
CA SER A 162 -6.24 13.49 -8.31
C SER A 162 -5.85 13.26 -9.77
N GLY A 163 -6.44 14.04 -10.68
CA GLY A 163 -6.21 13.91 -12.12
C GLY A 163 -6.71 12.57 -12.67
N SER A 164 -6.04 12.07 -13.71
CA SER A 164 -6.45 10.82 -14.40
C SER A 164 -6.35 9.57 -13.54
N VAL A 165 -5.51 9.58 -12.50
CA VAL A 165 -5.34 8.42 -11.59
C VAL A 165 -6.55 8.25 -10.67
N ALA A 166 -7.22 9.35 -10.32
CA ALA A 166 -8.42 9.31 -9.46
C ALA A 166 -9.56 8.48 -10.08
N ALA A 167 -9.61 8.36 -11.40
CA ALA A 167 -10.59 7.52 -12.09
C ALA A 167 -10.40 6.01 -11.83
N ASN A 168 -9.21 5.61 -11.38
CA ASN A 168 -8.89 4.23 -11.05
C ASN A 168 -9.21 3.88 -9.59
N LEU A 169 -9.62 4.86 -8.77
CA LEU A 169 -10.01 4.60 -7.39
C LEU A 169 -11.25 3.72 -7.34
N LYS A 170 -11.30 2.86 -6.32
CA LYS A 170 -12.35 1.86 -6.11
C LYS A 170 -13.04 2.06 -4.77
N CYS A 171 -14.32 1.68 -4.72
CA CYS A 171 -15.07 1.53 -3.48
C CYS A 171 -15.09 0.06 -3.07
N MET A 172 -15.10 -0.24 -1.78
CA MET A 172 -15.10 -1.61 -1.28
C MET A 172 -16.08 -1.75 -0.13
N ASN A 173 -16.87 -2.83 -0.14
CA ASN A 173 -17.63 -3.25 1.04
C ASN A 173 -16.82 -4.33 1.78
N PRO A 174 -16.11 -4.00 2.88
CA PRO A 174 -15.32 -4.97 3.62
C PRO A 174 -16.24 -5.93 4.39
N ALA A 175 -16.42 -7.13 3.85
CA ALA A 175 -17.25 -8.19 4.41
C ALA A 175 -16.71 -9.55 3.95
N SER A 176 -17.21 -10.63 4.55
CA SER A 176 -17.05 -12.00 4.03
C SER A 176 -18.39 -12.51 3.50
N GLY A 177 -18.39 -13.20 2.36
CA GLY A 177 -19.62 -13.74 1.75
C GLY A 177 -20.27 -12.81 0.74
N ALA A 178 -21.56 -13.01 0.47
CA ALA A 178 -22.29 -12.33 -0.62
C ALA A 178 -22.27 -10.78 -0.55
N ALA A 179 -22.05 -10.21 0.63
CA ALA A 179 -21.94 -8.76 0.83
C ALA A 179 -20.58 -8.18 0.42
N ALA A 180 -19.53 -9.00 0.35
CA ALA A 180 -18.20 -8.56 -0.04
C ALA A 180 -18.22 -8.06 -1.49
N ALA A 181 -17.74 -6.83 -1.69
CA ALA A 181 -17.79 -6.20 -3.01
C ALA A 181 -16.64 -5.22 -3.21
N LEU A 182 -16.23 -5.08 -4.46
CA LEU A 182 -15.38 -4.01 -4.97
C LEU A 182 -16.15 -3.36 -6.12
N PHE A 183 -16.02 -2.05 -6.30
CA PHE A 183 -16.69 -1.30 -7.35
C PHE A 183 -15.71 -0.37 -8.07
N ASN A 184 -15.80 -0.32 -9.40
CA ASN A 184 -15.22 0.77 -10.18
C ASN A 184 -15.87 2.10 -9.80
N LEU A 185 -15.18 3.22 -10.01
CA LEU A 185 -15.78 4.54 -9.93
C LEU A 185 -17.03 4.62 -10.83
N GLY A 186 -18.14 5.12 -10.29
CA GLY A 186 -19.46 5.11 -10.94
C GLY A 186 -20.20 3.77 -10.86
N GLY A 187 -19.60 2.73 -10.26
CA GLY A 187 -20.23 1.45 -9.98
C GLY A 187 -21.26 1.52 -8.84
N ASN A 188 -21.84 0.38 -8.47
CA ASN A 188 -22.87 0.28 -7.43
C ASN A 188 -24.08 1.18 -7.70
N GLY A 189 -24.62 1.15 -8.93
CA GLY A 189 -25.72 2.04 -9.34
C GLY A 189 -25.37 3.53 -9.34
N GLY A 190 -24.09 3.88 -9.50
CA GLY A 190 -23.60 5.26 -9.44
C GLY A 190 -23.25 5.74 -8.03
N LEU A 191 -23.40 4.89 -7.01
CA LEU A 191 -23.11 5.26 -5.62
C LEU A 191 -21.62 5.27 -5.29
N CYS A 192 -20.79 4.56 -6.07
CA CYS A 192 -19.34 4.63 -5.89
C CYS A 192 -18.79 5.93 -6.48
N ILE A 193 -18.55 6.92 -5.62
CA ILE A 193 -18.16 8.28 -6.01
C ILE A 193 -16.74 8.62 -5.56
N ALA A 194 -16.05 9.44 -6.34
CA ALA A 194 -14.69 9.87 -6.03
C ALA A 194 -14.68 10.77 -4.80
N MET A 195 -13.72 10.53 -3.90
CA MET A 195 -13.52 11.43 -2.76
C MET A 195 -12.87 12.75 -3.21
N THR A 196 -13.30 13.85 -2.59
CA THR A 196 -12.65 15.15 -2.73
C THR A 196 -11.50 15.27 -1.74
N ASP A 197 -10.52 16.15 -2.02
CA ASP A 197 -9.36 16.42 -1.14
C ASP A 197 -9.76 16.72 0.31
N ALA A 198 -10.91 17.36 0.54
CA ALA A 198 -11.44 17.69 1.87
C ALA A 198 -11.80 16.44 2.72
N ASN A 199 -12.13 15.34 2.05
CA ASN A 199 -12.48 14.08 2.71
C ASN A 199 -11.25 13.21 2.99
N TRP A 200 -10.02 13.66 2.67
CA TRP A 200 -8.80 12.91 2.99
C TRP A 200 -8.19 13.35 4.34
N THR A 201 -9.03 13.61 5.34
CA THR A 201 -8.63 14.32 6.56
C THR A 201 -8.71 13.48 7.83
N THR A 202 -9.63 12.50 7.94
CA THR A 202 -9.75 11.63 9.13
C THR A 202 -9.63 10.15 8.79
N ALA A 203 -9.25 9.32 9.76
CA ALA A 203 -9.16 7.87 9.58
C ALA A 203 -10.51 7.24 9.17
N ALA A 204 -11.63 7.72 9.74
CA ALA A 204 -12.97 7.26 9.39
C ALA A 204 -13.38 7.60 7.95
N ASP A 205 -12.83 8.67 7.38
CA ASP A 205 -13.02 9.00 5.97
C ASP A 205 -12.25 8.06 5.04
N LEU A 206 -11.17 7.49 5.56
CA LEU A 206 -10.22 6.65 4.82
C LEU A 206 -10.47 5.15 4.98
N ALA A 207 -11.44 4.78 5.82
CA ALA A 207 -11.95 3.41 5.89
C ALA A 207 -12.55 3.00 4.52
N PRO A 208 -12.31 1.76 4.06
CA PRO A 208 -13.02 1.23 2.90
C PRO A 208 -14.54 1.32 3.08
N ASP A 209 -15.21 1.84 2.06
CA ASP A 209 -16.66 1.96 2.05
C ASP A 209 -17.21 1.69 0.64
N ALA A 210 -18.44 1.19 0.57
CA ALA A 210 -19.09 0.80 -0.69
C ALA A 210 -19.46 2.00 -1.58
N THR A 211 -19.41 3.22 -1.05
CA THR A 211 -19.80 4.45 -1.75
C THR A 211 -18.64 5.42 -1.99
N ARG A 212 -17.52 5.27 -1.27
CA ARG A 212 -16.39 6.21 -1.37
C ARG A 212 -15.20 5.56 -2.08
N ALA A 213 -14.85 6.08 -3.24
CA ALA A 213 -13.73 5.57 -4.01
C ALA A 213 -12.43 6.13 -3.43
N ASN A 214 -11.77 5.31 -2.62
CA ASN A 214 -10.58 5.69 -1.85
C ASN A 214 -9.45 4.66 -1.88
N LEU A 215 -9.64 3.59 -2.66
CA LEU A 215 -8.67 2.51 -2.79
C LEU A 215 -8.04 2.49 -4.17
N LEU A 216 -6.72 2.31 -4.24
CA LEU A 216 -6.04 1.84 -5.43
C LEU A 216 -5.79 0.34 -5.29
N CYS A 217 -6.04 -0.41 -6.35
CA CYS A 217 -5.95 -1.86 -6.35
C CYS A 217 -4.95 -2.37 -7.37
N VAL A 218 -4.34 -3.50 -7.04
CA VAL A 218 -3.48 -4.31 -7.90
C VAL A 218 -4.21 -5.65 -8.16
N PRO A 219 -4.36 -6.10 -9.42
CA PRO A 219 -3.93 -5.42 -10.64
C PRO A 219 -4.75 -4.14 -10.91
N GLU A 220 -4.15 -3.20 -11.62
CA GLU A 220 -4.86 -2.01 -12.09
C GLU A 220 -5.77 -2.41 -13.26
N GLY A 221 -7.02 -1.95 -13.25
CA GLY A 221 -7.95 -2.25 -14.32
C GLY A 221 -9.41 -2.09 -13.90
N ASN A 222 -10.30 -2.50 -14.80
CA ASN A 222 -11.70 -2.66 -14.49
C ASN A 222 -11.92 -4.02 -13.85
N ILE A 223 -12.72 -4.02 -12.78
CA ILE A 223 -13.20 -5.22 -12.11
C ILE A 223 -14.37 -5.87 -12.86
#